data_AF-A0A0Q8N1N7-F1
#
_entry.id   AF-A0A0Q8N1N7-F1
#
_cell.length_a   1.000
_cell.length_b   1.000
_cell.length_c   1.000
_cell.angle_alpha   90.00
_cell.angle_beta   90.00
_cell.angle_gamma   90.00
#
_symmetry.space_group_name_H-M   'P 1'
#
loop_
_entity.id
_entity.type
_entity.pdbx_description
1 polymer ?
#
loop_
_entity_poly.entity_id
_entity_poly.type
_entity_poly.pdbx_seq_one_letter_code
_entity_poly.pdbx_strand_id
1 'polypeptide(L)'
;MQIVKFSVLAMVWFNVILAAWLSLHMLYDPEGWYYFVPGVTDTGFYNQHFIRDIGIIQGFIALAFAIGTFKPERRVELWAAATLWLIAHACFHLWEVAVGICSASVIVRDFPAVSLPALFGIAGTVWACTNPGMAGKRMAAVRL
;
A
#
# COMPACT_ATOMS: atom_id res chain seq x y z
N MET A 1 15.24 13.30 -15.18
CA MET A 1 14.86 11.86 -15.17
C MET A 1 15.25 11.14 -13.88
N GLN A 2 16.49 11.33 -13.37
CA GLN A 2 16.99 10.61 -12.20
C GLN A 2 16.30 10.99 -10.88
N ILE A 3 16.03 12.30 -10.67
CA ILE A 3 15.30 12.80 -9.49
C ILE A 3 13.90 12.21 -9.41
N VAL A 4 13.12 12.26 -10.50
CA VAL A 4 11.76 11.69 -10.56
C VAL A 4 11.76 10.21 -10.20
N LYS A 5 12.71 9.43 -10.74
CA LYS A 5 12.87 8.02 -10.40
C LYS A 5 13.12 7.82 -8.91
N PHE A 6 14.02 8.60 -8.30
CA PHE A 6 14.29 8.48 -6.86
C PHE A 6 13.10 8.90 -6.00
N SER A 7 12.37 9.95 -6.39
CA SER A 7 11.13 10.35 -5.70
C SER A 7 10.07 9.25 -5.73
N VAL A 8 9.86 8.62 -6.89
CA VAL A 8 8.92 7.49 -7.01
C VAL A 8 9.36 6.30 -6.17
N LEU A 9 10.65 5.95 -6.19
CA LEU A 9 11.16 4.87 -5.36
C LEU A 9 11.01 5.19 -3.87
N ALA A 10 11.20 6.44 -3.45
CA ALA A 10 10.97 6.83 -2.06
C ALA A 10 9.49 6.64 -1.65
N MET A 11 8.54 7.04 -2.50
CA MET A 11 7.10 6.81 -2.29
C MET A 11 6.76 5.31 -2.20
N VAL A 12 7.33 4.50 -3.09
CA VAL A 12 7.13 3.04 -3.09
C VAL A 12 7.72 2.41 -1.84
N TRP A 13 8.93 2.81 -1.44
CA TRP A 13 9.58 2.28 -0.23
C TRP A 13 8.86 2.73 1.05
N PHE A 14 8.24 3.91 1.07
CA PHE A 14 7.33 4.29 2.14
C PHE A 14 6.19 3.27 2.28
N ASN A 15 5.52 2.92 1.17
CA ASN A 15 4.45 1.92 1.19
C ASN A 15 4.96 0.54 1.63
N VAL A 16 6.14 0.12 1.16
CA VAL A 16 6.73 -1.17 1.57
C VAL A 16 6.97 -1.21 3.08
N ILE A 17 7.62 -0.18 3.64
CA ILE A 17 7.99 -0.15 5.06
C ILE A 17 6.73 -0.09 5.93
N LEU A 18 5.79 0.80 5.59
CA LEU A 18 4.55 0.96 6.36
C LEU A 18 3.73 -0.33 6.34
N ALA A 19 3.49 -0.91 5.16
CA ALA A 19 2.67 -2.12 5.03
C ALA A 19 3.36 -3.34 5.67
N ALA A 20 4.68 -3.46 5.57
CA ALA A 20 5.43 -4.52 6.24
C ALA A 20 5.34 -4.39 7.77
N TRP A 21 5.50 -3.18 8.30
CA TRP A 21 5.34 -2.91 9.73
C TRP A 21 3.93 -3.26 10.22
N LEU A 22 2.90 -2.79 9.51
CA LEU A 22 1.51 -3.10 9.81
C LEU A 22 1.24 -4.61 9.78
N SER A 23 1.74 -5.30 8.75
CA SER A 23 1.63 -6.76 8.62
C SER A 23 2.24 -7.47 9.83
N LEU A 24 3.48 -7.13 10.17
CA LEU A 24 4.19 -7.75 11.29
C LEU A 24 3.48 -7.49 12.63
N HIS A 25 3.04 -6.25 12.88
CA HIS A 25 2.34 -5.89 14.11
C HIS A 25 1.02 -6.67 14.24
N MET A 26 0.18 -6.68 13.21
CA MET A 26 -1.10 -7.39 13.23
C MET A 26 -0.97 -8.92 13.31
N LEU A 27 0.09 -9.49 12.73
CA LEU A 27 0.31 -10.94 12.78
C LEU A 27 0.86 -11.40 14.14
N TYR A 28 1.82 -10.64 14.68
CA TYR A 28 2.51 -10.96 15.93
C TYR A 28 1.69 -10.59 17.16
N ASP A 29 1.19 -9.36 17.21
CA ASP A 29 0.42 -8.80 18.34
C ASP A 29 -0.83 -8.02 17.83
N PRO A 30 -1.87 -8.74 17.36
CA PRO A 30 -3.10 -8.11 16.85
C PRO A 30 -3.84 -7.29 17.91
N GLU A 31 -3.76 -7.67 19.19
CA GLU A 31 -4.42 -6.95 20.28
C GLU A 31 -3.71 -5.63 20.56
N GLY A 32 -2.38 -5.66 20.65
CA GLY A 32 -1.57 -4.45 20.75
C GLY A 32 -1.84 -3.49 19.59
N TRP A 33 -1.90 -4.00 18.36
CA TRP A 33 -2.25 -3.19 17.19
C TRP A 33 -3.63 -2.54 17.32
N TYR A 34 -4.63 -3.30 17.75
CA TYR A 34 -6.03 -2.84 17.88
C TYR A 34 -6.18 -1.66 18.84
N TYR A 35 -5.45 -1.67 19.97
CA TYR A 35 -5.47 -0.57 20.93
C TYR A 35 -4.47 0.54 20.62
N PHE A 36 -3.44 0.26 19.82
CA PHE A 36 -2.41 1.23 19.43
C PHE A 36 -2.89 2.19 18.34
N VAL A 37 -3.60 1.69 17.33
CA VAL A 37 -4.00 2.50 16.17
C VAL A 37 -5.24 3.34 16.50
N PRO A 38 -5.15 4.69 16.47
CA PRO A 38 -6.27 5.55 16.82
C PRO A 38 -7.51 5.28 15.97
N GLY A 39 -8.64 5.07 16.64
CA GLY A 39 -9.95 4.92 16.00
C GLY A 39 -10.32 3.54 15.49
N VAL A 40 -9.41 2.56 15.54
CA VAL A 40 -9.75 1.16 15.24
C VAL A 40 -10.76 0.62 16.23
N THR A 41 -10.70 1.04 17.49
CA THR A 41 -11.67 0.65 18.54
C THR A 41 -13.08 1.16 18.27
N ASP A 42 -13.24 2.14 17.39
CA ASP A 42 -14.53 2.77 17.09
C ASP A 42 -15.30 2.02 15.98
N THR A 43 -14.64 1.08 15.28
CA THR A 43 -15.19 0.42 14.06
C THR A 43 -15.73 -0.99 14.32
N GLY A 44 -15.72 -1.47 15.56
CA GLY A 44 -16.28 -2.76 15.94
C GLY A 44 -15.57 -3.39 17.14
N PHE A 45 -15.97 -4.60 17.54
CA PHE A 45 -15.29 -5.34 18.60
C PHE A 45 -14.01 -6.01 18.10
N TYR A 46 -13.05 -6.20 19.02
CA TYR A 46 -11.81 -6.91 18.74
C TYR A 46 -12.08 -8.31 18.17
N ASN A 47 -11.49 -8.59 17.01
CA ASN A 47 -11.49 -9.90 16.38
C ASN A 47 -10.08 -10.22 15.87
N GLN A 48 -9.39 -11.10 16.59
CA GLN A 48 -8.00 -11.46 16.30
C GLN A 48 -7.81 -12.12 14.92
N HIS A 49 -8.81 -12.85 14.44
CA HIS A 49 -8.71 -13.53 13.14
C HIS A 49 -8.79 -12.49 12.03
N PHE A 50 -9.79 -11.62 12.10
CA PHE A 50 -9.97 -10.53 11.15
C PHE A 50 -8.77 -9.60 11.07
N ILE A 51 -8.19 -9.22 12.21
CA ILE A 51 -6.98 -8.37 12.24
C ILE A 51 -5.79 -9.08 11.57
N ARG A 52 -5.62 -10.39 11.76
CA ARG A 52 -4.56 -11.14 11.08
C ARG A 52 -4.81 -11.26 9.58
N ASP A 53 -6.05 -11.39 9.14
CA ASP A 53 -6.39 -11.35 7.70
C ASP A 53 -5.97 -10.00 7.08
N ILE A 54 -6.23 -8.89 7.78
CA ILE A 54 -5.76 -7.56 7.37
C ILE A 54 -4.22 -7.52 7.36
N GLY A 55 -3.57 -8.12 8.36
CA GLY A 55 -2.12 -8.29 8.42
C GLY A 55 -1.53 -9.03 7.21
N ILE A 56 -2.17 -10.11 6.75
CA ILE A 56 -1.74 -10.88 5.58
C ILE A 56 -1.81 -10.03 4.31
N ILE A 57 -2.92 -9.33 4.07
CA ILE A 57 -3.04 -8.50 2.86
C ILE A 57 -2.06 -7.32 2.87
N GLN A 58 -1.78 -6.72 4.02
CA GLN A 58 -0.69 -5.72 4.14
C GLN A 58 0.68 -6.33 3.80
N GLY A 59 0.92 -7.59 4.20
CA GLY A 59 2.12 -8.34 3.80
C GLY A 59 2.22 -8.52 2.28
N PHE A 60 1.12 -8.90 1.62
CA PHE A 60 1.07 -9.01 0.16
C PHE A 60 1.30 -7.66 -0.54
N ILE A 61 0.76 -6.56 -0.01
CA ILE A 61 1.00 -5.21 -0.53
C ILE A 61 2.49 -4.85 -0.44
N ALA A 62 3.11 -5.08 0.72
CA ALA A 62 4.53 -4.83 0.92
C ALA A 62 5.40 -5.64 -0.05
N LEU A 63 5.11 -6.94 -0.18
CA LEU A 63 5.81 -7.84 -1.10
C LEU A 63 5.61 -7.44 -2.56
N ALA A 64 4.40 -7.08 -2.98
CA ALA A 64 4.12 -6.68 -4.35
C ALA A 64 4.92 -5.43 -4.76
N PHE A 65 4.94 -4.40 -3.91
CA PHE A 65 5.75 -3.20 -4.17
C PHE A 65 7.25 -3.49 -4.16
N ALA A 66 7.73 -4.26 -3.19
CA ALA A 66 9.15 -4.64 -3.08
C ALA A 66 9.61 -5.47 -4.29
N ILE A 67 8.89 -6.55 -4.61
CA ILE A 67 9.21 -7.42 -5.75
C ILE A 67 9.14 -6.62 -7.06
N GLY A 68 8.10 -5.80 -7.26
CA GLY A 68 7.98 -4.96 -8.46
C GLY A 68 9.11 -3.93 -8.60
N THR A 69 9.77 -3.54 -7.51
CA THR A 69 10.98 -2.72 -7.56
C THR A 69 12.13 -3.46 -8.23
N PHE A 70 12.34 -4.73 -7.88
CA PHE A 70 13.44 -5.59 -8.37
C PHE A 70 13.11 -6.42 -9.63
N LYS A 71 11.84 -6.49 -10.04
CA LYS A 71 11.36 -7.21 -11.22
C LYS A 71 10.67 -6.25 -12.20
N PRO A 72 11.42 -5.43 -12.95
CA PRO A 72 10.86 -4.44 -13.88
C PRO A 72 9.82 -5.01 -14.86
N GLU A 73 10.01 -6.25 -15.29
CA GLU A 73 9.13 -6.99 -16.21
C GLU A 73 7.75 -7.33 -15.64
N ARG A 74 7.60 -7.39 -14.31
CA ARG A 74 6.32 -7.62 -13.61
C ARG A 74 5.85 -6.40 -12.81
N ARG A 75 6.59 -5.28 -12.86
CA ARG A 75 6.40 -4.12 -11.98
C ARG A 75 4.98 -3.56 -12.06
N VAL A 76 4.49 -3.33 -13.28
CA VAL A 76 3.17 -2.72 -13.47
C VAL A 76 2.08 -3.59 -12.87
N GLU A 77 2.09 -4.91 -13.15
CA GLU A 77 1.11 -5.84 -12.59
C GLU A 77 1.14 -5.85 -11.06
N LEU A 78 2.32 -5.96 -10.46
CA LEU A 78 2.49 -6.04 -9.01
C LEU A 78 2.11 -4.73 -8.31
N TRP A 79 2.59 -3.59 -8.81
CA TRP A 79 2.29 -2.28 -8.23
C TRP A 79 0.83 -1.91 -8.42
N ALA A 80 0.23 -2.22 -9.59
CA ALA A 80 -1.18 -1.96 -9.84
C ALA A 80 -2.09 -2.79 -8.91
N ALA A 81 -1.81 -4.09 -8.73
CA ALA A 81 -2.60 -4.93 -7.84
C ALA A 81 -2.61 -4.41 -6.39
N ALA A 82 -1.43 -4.05 -5.86
CA ALA A 82 -1.31 -3.46 -4.53
C ALA A 82 -2.00 -2.09 -4.44
N THR A 83 -1.84 -1.25 -5.47
CA THR A 83 -2.47 0.07 -5.54
C THR A 83 -3.99 -0.01 -5.57
N LEU A 84 -4.57 -0.97 -6.31
CA LEU A 84 -6.02 -1.14 -6.38
C LEU A 84 -6.63 -1.45 -5.01
N TRP A 85 -5.96 -2.30 -4.22
CA TRP A 85 -6.39 -2.55 -2.83
C TRP A 85 -6.34 -1.28 -1.99
N LEU A 86 -5.23 -0.53 -2.05
CA LEU A 86 -5.08 0.71 -1.29
C LEU A 86 -6.13 1.76 -1.67
N ILE A 87 -6.46 1.88 -2.96
CA ILE A 87 -7.54 2.76 -3.44
C ILE A 87 -8.89 2.29 -2.88
N ALA A 88 -9.21 1.01 -3.03
CA ALA A 88 -10.48 0.47 -2.54
C ALA A 88 -10.62 0.70 -1.02
N HIS A 89 -9.55 0.49 -0.26
CA HIS A 89 -9.53 0.72 1.18
C HIS A 89 -9.71 2.22 1.52
N ALA A 90 -8.97 3.13 0.86
CA ALA A 90 -9.14 4.56 1.09
C ALA A 90 -10.56 5.04 0.71
N CYS A 91 -11.13 4.54 -0.39
CA CYS A 91 -12.51 4.82 -0.75
C CYS A 91 -13.52 4.29 0.27
N PHE A 92 -13.24 3.15 0.90
CA PHE A 92 -14.09 2.60 1.95
C PHE A 92 -14.17 3.53 3.17
N HIS A 93 -13.05 4.10 3.61
CA HIS A 93 -13.03 5.11 4.68
C HIS A 93 -13.84 6.37 4.32
N LEU A 94 -13.74 6.84 3.08
CA LEU A 94 -14.54 7.96 2.60
C LEU A 94 -16.04 7.61 2.56
N TRP A 95 -16.37 6.37 2.18
CA TRP A 95 -17.73 5.87 2.17
C TRP A 95 -18.32 5.79 3.58
N GLU A 96 -17.58 5.30 4.58
CA GLU A 96 -18.03 5.25 5.98
C GLU A 96 -18.39 6.64 6.52
N VAL A 97 -17.63 7.66 6.15
CA VAL A 97 -17.96 9.05 6.48
C VAL A 97 -19.21 9.51 5.73
N ALA A 98 -19.32 9.18 4.43
CA ALA A 98 -20.46 9.59 3.59
C ALA A 98 -21.79 8.99 4.06
N VAL A 99 -21.78 7.76 4.59
CA VAL A 99 -22.99 7.10 5.12
C VAL A 99 -23.21 7.34 6.62
N GLY A 100 -22.36 8.13 7.28
CA GLY A 100 -22.52 8.53 8.68
C GLY A 100 -22.12 7.48 9.71
N ILE A 101 -21.35 6.46 9.34
CA ILE A 101 -20.76 5.48 10.28
C ILE A 101 -19.63 6.16 11.07
N CYS A 102 -18.83 6.98 10.39
CA CYS A 102 -17.65 7.65 10.93
C CYS A 102 -17.77 9.18 10.81
N SER A 103 -17.18 9.93 11.74
CA SER A 103 -17.10 11.40 11.63
C SER A 103 -16.04 11.84 10.62
N ALA A 104 -16.19 13.02 10.02
CA ALA A 104 -15.23 13.54 9.04
C ALA A 104 -13.79 13.71 9.57
N SER A 105 -13.59 13.80 10.89
CA SER A 105 -12.25 13.83 11.52
C SER A 105 -11.38 12.62 11.17
N VAL A 106 -12.01 11.48 10.86
CA VAL A 106 -11.36 10.22 10.48
C VAL A 106 -10.52 10.39 9.21
N ILE A 107 -10.94 11.27 8.28
CA ILE A 107 -10.21 11.53 7.03
C ILE A 107 -8.81 12.07 7.31
N VAL A 108 -8.68 13.02 8.23
CA VAL A 108 -7.37 13.64 8.56
C VAL A 108 -6.52 12.69 9.38
N ARG A 109 -7.14 12.00 10.36
CA ARG A 109 -6.48 11.01 11.22
C ARG A 109 -5.86 9.88 10.40
N ASP A 110 -6.62 9.34 9.45
CA ASP A 110 -6.23 8.15 8.70
C ASP A 110 -5.42 8.48 7.45
N PHE A 111 -5.35 9.75 7.05
CA PHE A 111 -4.62 10.18 5.85
C PHE A 111 -3.20 9.60 5.75
N PRO A 112 -2.33 9.65 6.79
CA PRO A 112 -0.94 9.18 6.67
C PRO A 112 -0.82 7.68 6.39
N ALA A 113 -1.76 6.87 6.90
CA ALA A 113 -1.69 5.41 6.86
C ALA A 113 -2.68 4.77 5.88
N VAL A 114 -3.65 5.52 5.35
CA VAL A 114 -4.71 5.02 4.46
C VAL A 114 -4.67 5.73 3.11
N SER A 115 -4.89 7.05 3.08
CA SER A 115 -5.01 7.80 1.83
C SER A 115 -3.66 8.08 1.16
N LEU A 116 -2.64 8.44 1.94
CA LEU A 116 -1.30 8.73 1.43
C LEU A 116 -0.66 7.51 0.74
N PRO A 117 -0.72 6.28 1.30
CA PRO A 117 -0.25 5.09 0.59
C PRO A 117 -0.94 4.85 -0.75
N ALA A 118 -2.24 5.10 -0.85
CA ALA A 118 -2.98 4.99 -2.10
C ALA A 118 -2.47 5.99 -3.14
N LEU A 119 -2.28 7.26 -2.75
CA LEU A 119 -1.73 8.30 -3.62
C LEU A 119 -0.30 7.95 -4.10
N PHE A 120 0.55 7.44 -3.22
CA PHE A 120 1.89 6.98 -3.56
C PHE A 120 1.88 5.76 -4.48
N GLY A 121 0.96 4.82 -4.27
CA GLY A 121 0.74 3.68 -5.15
C GLY A 121 0.30 4.11 -6.55
N ILE A 122 -0.64 5.05 -6.64
CA ILE A 122 -1.10 5.64 -7.91
C ILE A 122 0.09 6.29 -8.64
N ALA A 123 0.81 7.20 -7.98
CA ALA A 123 1.94 7.89 -8.58
C ALA A 123 3.02 6.92 -9.07
N GLY A 124 3.37 5.91 -8.26
CA GLY A 124 4.33 4.89 -8.62
C GLY A 124 3.89 4.02 -9.80
N THR A 125 2.63 3.59 -9.79
CA THR A 125 2.06 2.76 -10.87
C THR A 125 1.97 3.53 -12.18
N VAL A 126 1.48 4.77 -12.16
CA VAL A 126 1.43 5.65 -13.36
C VAL A 126 2.84 5.89 -13.90
N TRP A 127 3.81 6.14 -13.03
CA TRP A 127 5.21 6.26 -13.44
C TRP A 127 5.73 4.97 -14.09
N ALA A 128 5.42 3.80 -13.54
CA ALA A 128 5.83 2.52 -14.11
C ALA A 128 5.22 2.28 -15.50
N CYS A 129 3.95 2.62 -15.70
CA CYS A 129 3.26 2.52 -17.00
C CYS A 129 3.88 3.43 -18.07
N THR A 130 4.31 4.63 -17.67
CA THR A 130 4.92 5.62 -18.59
C THR A 130 6.42 5.39 -18.82
N ASN A 131 7.04 4.46 -18.10
CA ASN A 131 8.47 4.14 -18.20
C ASN A 131 8.75 2.64 -18.45
N PRO A 132 8.21 2.03 -19.53
CA PRO A 132 8.40 0.60 -19.83
C PRO A 132 9.87 0.24 -20.18
N GLY A 133 10.68 1.25 -20.54
CA GLY A 133 12.00 1.11 -21.17
C GLY A 133 13.15 0.52 -20.34
N MET A 134 12.96 0.11 -19.08
CA MET A 134 14.00 -0.60 -18.31
C MET A 134 13.92 -2.13 -18.43
N ALA A 135 12.82 -2.70 -18.95
CA ALA A 135 12.68 -4.14 -19.20
C ALA A 135 13.22 -4.55 -20.57
N GLY A 136 12.97 -3.74 -21.61
CA GLY A 136 13.36 -4.06 -23.01
C GLY A 136 14.87 -4.08 -23.28
N LYS A 137 15.66 -3.26 -22.56
CA LYS A 137 17.12 -3.18 -22.78
C LYS A 137 17.87 -4.45 -22.35
N ARG A 138 17.35 -5.20 -21.37
CA ARG A 138 18.01 -6.42 -20.85
C ARG A 138 17.78 -7.63 -21.75
N MET A 139 16.63 -7.73 -22.41
CA MET A 139 16.35 -8.79 -23.40
C MET A 139 17.13 -8.60 -24.71
N ALA A 140 17.40 -7.36 -25.11
CA ALA A 140 18.25 -7.08 -26.28
C ALA A 140 19.73 -7.43 -26.03
N ALA A 141 20.23 -7.22 -24.80
CA ALA A 141 21.63 -7.48 -24.45
C ALA A 141 21.97 -8.96 -24.20
N VAL A 142 20.97 -9.84 -24.03
CA VAL A 142 21.16 -11.30 -23.88
C VAL A 142 21.03 -12.04 -25.22
N ARG A 143 20.63 -11.33 -26.29
CA ARG A 143 20.44 -11.87 -27.65
C ARG A 143 21.56 -11.49 -28.63
N LEU A 144 22.64 -10.90 -28.16
CA LEU A 144 23.89 -10.61 -28.90
C LEU A 144 25.04 -11.38 -28.24
#